data_AF-A0A5K0VMR4-F1
#
_entry.id   AF-A0A5K0VMR4-F1
#
_cell.length_a   1.000
_cell.length_b   1.000
_cell.length_c   1.000
_cell.angle_alpha   90.00
_cell.angle_beta   90.00
_cell.angle_gamma   90.00
#
_symmetry.space_group_name_H-M   'P 1'
#
loop_
_entity.id
_entity.type
_entity.pdbx_description
1 polymer ?
#
loop_
_entity_poly.entity_id
_entity_poly.type
_entity_poly.pdbx_seq_one_letter_code
_entity_poly.pdbx_strand_id
1 'polypeptide(L)'
;KTYRFRISNVGLTTSLNFRIQGHTMTLVEVEGSHTIQNTYSSLDVHLGQSYSVLVTMDQPGKDYYMVVSTRFTTPVLTTTAILHYSNSAGAVSGPPPGGPTIEIDWSLNQARSIR
;
A
#
# COMPACT_ATOMS: atom_id res chain seq x y z
N LYS A 1 -6.33 -6.31 -15.68
CA LYS A 1 -5.50 -5.19 -16.21
C LYS A 1 -4.49 -4.79 -15.15
N THR A 2 -3.29 -4.36 -15.51
CA THR A 2 -2.27 -3.93 -14.54
C THR A 2 -2.09 -2.42 -14.61
N TYR A 3 -2.08 -1.78 -13.44
CA TYR A 3 -1.97 -0.33 -13.28
C TYR A 3 -0.74 0.01 -12.46
N ARG A 4 -0.07 1.11 -12.84
CA ARG A 4 1.06 1.65 -12.09
C ARG A 4 0.57 2.74 -11.14
N PHE A 5 0.76 2.55 -9.84
CA PHE A 5 0.51 3.54 -8.81
C PHE A 5 1.82 4.21 -8.42
N ARG A 6 1.82 5.54 -8.33
CA ARG A 6 2.92 6.33 -7.77
C ARG A 6 2.47 6.85 -6.41
N ILE A 7 3.12 6.39 -5.36
CA ILE A 7 2.76 6.66 -3.97
C ILE A 7 3.89 7.47 -3.37
N SER A 8 3.59 8.66 -2.88
CA SER A 8 4.56 9.58 -2.29
C SER A 8 4.08 10.03 -0.92
N ASN A 9 4.93 9.88 0.09
CA ASN A 9 4.64 10.42 1.42
C ASN A 9 5.15 11.88 1.50
N VAL A 10 4.22 12.80 1.30
CA VAL A 10 4.44 14.26 1.40
C VAL A 10 4.12 14.83 2.79
N GLY A 11 3.97 13.95 3.79
CA GLY A 11 3.73 14.34 5.18
C GLY A 11 4.98 14.92 5.85
N LEU A 12 4.80 15.41 7.08
CA LEU A 12 5.87 16.05 7.85
C LEU A 12 6.48 15.16 8.95
N THR A 13 5.69 14.26 9.53
CA THR A 13 6.08 13.60 10.79
C THR A 13 5.84 12.09 10.85
N THR A 14 4.98 11.54 9.99
CA THR A 14 4.54 10.15 10.10
C THR A 14 4.92 9.30 8.90
N SER A 15 5.41 8.10 9.18
CA SER A 15 5.49 7.02 8.18
C SER A 15 4.11 6.41 7.97
N LEU A 16 3.83 5.95 6.74
CA LEU A 16 2.52 5.47 6.34
C LEU A 16 2.61 4.03 5.87
N ASN A 17 1.63 3.20 6.23
CA ASN A 17 1.43 1.88 5.63
C ASN A 17 0.30 1.97 4.61
N PHE A 18 0.61 1.68 3.35
CA PHE A 18 -0.37 1.59 2.26
C PHE A 18 -0.66 0.13 1.93
N ARG A 19 -1.93 -0.21 1.71
CA ARG A 19 -2.37 -1.54 1.30
C ARG A 19 -3.68 -1.49 0.54
N ILE A 20 -3.92 -2.52 -0.27
CA ILE A 20 -5.16 -2.67 -1.02
C ILE A 20 -5.76 -4.03 -0.67
N GLN A 21 -7.04 -4.04 -0.29
CA GLN A 21 -7.74 -5.24 0.13
C GLN A 21 -7.69 -6.31 -0.97
N GLY A 22 -7.15 -7.48 -0.64
CA GLY A 22 -7.09 -8.62 -1.55
C GLY A 22 -6.12 -8.46 -2.74
N HIS A 23 -5.30 -7.42 -2.78
CA HIS A 23 -4.35 -7.19 -3.87
C HIS A 23 -2.92 -7.17 -3.36
N THR A 24 -2.01 -7.70 -4.19
CA THR A 24 -0.58 -7.54 -4.01
C THR A 24 -0.04 -6.42 -4.89
N MET A 25 1.06 -5.83 -4.47
CA MET A 25 1.72 -4.71 -5.14
C MET A 25 3.16 -5.11 -5.47
N THR A 26 3.54 -5.03 -6.74
CA THR A 26 4.92 -5.28 -7.16
C THR A 26 5.67 -3.97 -7.24
N LEU A 27 6.66 -3.76 -6.37
CA LEU A 27 7.53 -2.60 -6.38
C LEU A 27 8.46 -2.63 -7.60
N VAL A 28 8.46 -1.55 -8.38
CA VAL A 28 9.25 -1.45 -9.62
C VAL A 28 10.17 -0.24 -9.67
N GLU A 29 9.93 0.75 -8.80
CA GLU A 29 10.77 1.95 -8.71
C GLU A 29 10.73 2.49 -7.29
N VAL A 30 11.89 2.95 -6.82
CA VAL A 30 12.07 3.67 -5.57
C VAL A 30 12.83 4.96 -5.86
N GLU A 31 12.21 6.10 -5.55
CA GLU A 31 12.85 7.43 -5.62
C GLU A 31 13.51 7.72 -7.00
N GLY A 32 12.90 7.21 -8.08
CA GLY A 32 13.40 7.38 -9.44
C GLY A 32 14.43 6.34 -9.91
N SER A 33 14.79 5.38 -9.05
CA SER A 33 15.65 4.25 -9.41
C SER A 33 14.86 2.95 -9.56
N HIS A 34 15.17 2.17 -10.59
CA HIS A 34 14.62 0.83 -10.76
C HIS A 34 15.20 -0.12 -9.72
N THR A 35 14.33 -0.86 -9.06
CA THR A 35 14.70 -1.84 -8.03
C THR A 35 14.41 -3.25 -8.51
N ILE A 36 15.02 -4.22 -7.85
CA ILE A 36 14.61 -5.62 -8.03
C ILE A 36 13.13 -5.75 -7.69
N GLN A 37 12.36 -6.35 -8.60
CA GLN A 37 10.91 -6.44 -8.46
C GLN A 37 10.55 -7.36 -7.28
N ASN A 38 10.04 -6.74 -6.22
CA ASN A 38 9.56 -7.43 -5.03
C ASN A 38 8.05 -7.21 -4.89
N THR A 39 7.34 -8.26 -4.48
CA THR A 39 5.88 -8.21 -4.29
C THR A 39 5.54 -8.12 -2.81
N TYR A 40 4.65 -7.18 -2.47
CA TYR A 40 4.24 -6.92 -1.10
C TYR A 40 2.71 -6.85 -0.99
N SER A 41 2.16 -7.31 0.15
CA SER A 41 0.74 -7.15 0.50
C SER A 41 0.42 -5.79 1.14
N SER A 42 1.44 -5.14 1.70
CA SER A 42 1.40 -3.78 2.24
C SER A 42 2.75 -3.12 2.03
N LEU A 43 2.81 -1.79 2.07
CA LEU A 43 4.01 -1.02 1.79
C LEU A 43 4.18 0.07 2.85
N ASP A 44 5.25 0.04 3.64
CA ASP A 44 5.61 1.18 4.52
C ASP A 44 6.35 2.23 3.70
N VAL A 45 5.83 3.46 3.67
CA VAL A 45 6.36 4.63 2.97
C VAL A 45 6.75 5.67 4.01
N HIS A 46 8.06 5.87 4.18
CA HIS A 46 8.57 6.87 5.11
C HIS A 46 8.56 8.26 4.48
N LEU A 47 8.84 9.28 5.30
CA LEU A 47 8.78 10.68 4.91
C LEU A 47 9.72 10.97 3.73
N GLY A 48 9.20 11.71 2.74
CA GLY A 48 9.95 12.08 1.54
C GLY A 48 10.10 10.96 0.50
N GLN A 49 9.77 9.71 0.85
CA GLN A 49 9.92 8.59 -0.07
C GLN A 49 8.80 8.59 -1.12
N SER A 50 9.18 8.15 -2.32
CA SER A 50 8.26 7.92 -3.43
C SER A 50 8.50 6.53 -4.02
N TYR A 51 7.43 5.76 -4.15
CA TYR A 51 7.46 4.40 -4.70
C TYR A 51 6.53 4.29 -5.90
N SER A 52 6.98 3.51 -6.90
CA SER A 52 6.08 3.03 -7.95
C SER A 52 5.81 1.55 -7.77
N VAL A 53 4.53 1.19 -7.70
CA VAL A 53 4.09 -0.19 -7.65
C VAL A 53 3.18 -0.53 -8.83
N LEU A 54 3.25 -1.77 -9.28
CA LEU A 54 2.30 -2.36 -10.21
C LEU A 54 1.26 -3.16 -9.44
N VAL A 55 -0.01 -2.93 -9.74
CA VAL A 55 -1.14 -3.64 -9.16
C VAL A 55 -1.96 -4.24 -10.28
N THR A 56 -2.13 -5.55 -10.24
CA THR A 56 -2.97 -6.27 -11.20
C THR A 56 -4.39 -6.35 -10.65
N MET A 57 -5.36 -5.92 -11.44
CA MET A 57 -6.79 -6.08 -11.16
C MET A 57 -7.21 -7.50 -11.52
N ASP A 58 -6.89 -8.45 -10.63
CA ASP A 58 -7.11 -9.89 -10.76
C ASP A 58 -8.19 -10.44 -9.82
N GLN A 59 -8.82 -9.56 -9.03
CA GLN A 59 -9.86 -9.93 -8.08
C GLN A 59 -11.26 -9.93 -8.74
N PRO A 60 -12.28 -10.59 -8.13
CA PRO A 60 -13.65 -10.53 -8.60
C PRO A 60 -14.18 -9.10 -8.79
N GLY A 61 -15.14 -8.90 -9.70
CA GLY A 61 -15.72 -7.59 -10.01
C GLY A 61 -16.55 -6.99 -8.87
N LYS A 62 -15.89 -6.34 -7.92
CA LYS A 62 -16.48 -5.59 -6.81
C LYS A 62 -15.58 -4.44 -6.38
N ASP A 63 -16.03 -3.65 -5.42
CA ASP A 63 -15.23 -2.58 -4.84
C ASP A 63 -14.32 -3.10 -3.71
N TYR A 64 -13.12 -2.52 -3.62
CA TYR A 64 -12.09 -2.89 -2.64
C TYR A 64 -11.61 -1.68 -1.85
N TYR A 65 -11.30 -1.87 -0.56
CA TYR A 65 -10.65 -0.83 0.23
C TYR A 65 -9.19 -0.63 -0.18
N MET A 66 -8.80 0.62 -0.44
CA MET A 66 -7.42 1.08 -0.28
C MET A 66 -7.29 1.67 1.12
N VAL A 67 -6.30 1.23 1.88
CA VAL A 67 -6.15 1.62 3.28
C VAL A 67 -4.79 2.25 3.49
N VAL A 68 -4.78 3.38 4.19
CA VAL A 68 -3.59 4.05 4.67
C VAL A 68 -3.68 4.18 6.18
N SER A 69 -2.65 3.74 6.89
CA SER A 69 -2.56 3.92 8.33
C SER A 69 -1.20 4.47 8.75
N THR A 70 -1.17 5.33 9.78
CA THR A 70 0.09 5.82 10.34
C THR A 70 0.86 4.67 10.99
N ARG A 71 2.19 4.76 10.95
CA ARG A 71 3.10 3.80 11.58
C ARG A 71 3.84 4.49 12.72
N PHE A 72 4.19 3.72 13.75
CA PHE A 72 5.00 4.16 14.89
C PHE A 72 4.44 5.38 15.65
N THR A 73 3.12 5.51 15.68
CA THR A 73 2.41 6.63 16.34
C THR A 73 1.30 6.09 17.23
N THR A 74 1.01 6.81 18.32
CA THR A 74 -0.15 6.56 19.17
C THR A 74 -0.92 7.86 19.33
N PRO A 75 -2.21 7.93 18.93
CA PRO A 75 -3.01 6.87 18.33
C PRO A 75 -2.61 6.55 16.88
N VAL A 76 -2.93 5.34 16.42
CA VAL A 76 -2.83 4.97 15.00
C VAL A 76 -4.01 5.58 14.25
N LEU A 77 -3.72 6.44 13.28
CA LEU A 77 -4.74 7.03 12.41
C LEU A 77 -4.89 6.17 11.16
N THR A 78 -6.14 5.90 10.76
CA THR A 78 -6.44 5.10 9.55
C THR A 78 -7.43 5.84 8.69
N THR A 79 -7.18 5.86 7.38
CA THR A 79 -8.09 6.38 6.36
C THR A 79 -8.23 5.39 5.22
N THR A 80 -9.34 5.47 4.49
CA THR A 80 -9.68 4.56 3.41
C THR A 80 -10.10 5.30 2.15
N ALA A 81 -9.81 4.70 1.01
CA ALA A 81 -10.37 5.06 -0.29
C ALA A 81 -10.95 3.80 -0.97
N ILE A 82 -11.68 3.98 -2.06
CA ILE A 82 -12.34 2.90 -2.80
C ILE A 82 -11.62 2.68 -4.13
N LEU A 83 -11.21 1.43 -4.36
CA LEU A 83 -10.80 0.94 -5.67
C LEU A 83 -12.02 0.30 -6.35
N HIS A 84 -12.62 1.04 -7.28
CA HIS A 84 -13.82 0.62 -8.01
C HIS A 84 -13.44 -0.12 -9.30
N TYR A 85 -13.90 -1.36 -9.43
CA TYR A 85 -13.74 -2.14 -10.66
C TYR A 85 -14.80 -1.71 -11.68
N SER A 86 -14.45 -1.64 -12.98
CA SER A 86 -15.39 -1.23 -14.02
C SER A 86 -16.60 -2.16 -14.20
N ASN A 87 -16.47 -3.41 -13.75
CA ASN A 87 -17.53 -4.42 -13.71
C ASN A 87 -18.04 -4.68 -12.28
N SER A 88 -17.83 -3.72 -11.37
CA SER A 88 -18.24 -3.86 -9.97
C SER A 88 -19.75 -3.96 -9.86
N ALA A 89 -20.22 -5.03 -9.20
CA ALA A 89 -21.63 -5.27 -8.91
C ALA A 89 -22.02 -4.92 -7.47
N GLY A 90 -21.10 -4.38 -6.66
CA GLY A 90 -21.35 -4.12 -5.25
C GLY A 90 -20.29 -3.25 -4.59
N ALA A 91 -20.72 -2.46 -3.63
CA ALA A 91 -19.85 -1.64 -2.80
C ALA A 91 -18.91 -2.49 -1.94
N VAL A 92 -17.92 -1.83 -1.35
CA VAL A 92 -17.00 -2.43 -0.38
C VAL A 92 -17.77 -3.14 0.73
N SER A 93 -17.26 -4.29 1.18
CA SER A 93 -17.89 -5.12 2.21
C SER A 93 -16.89 -5.58 3.26
N GLY A 94 -17.37 -5.72 4.49
CA GLY A 94 -16.56 -6.06 5.65
C GLY A 94 -15.70 -4.90 6.18
N PRO A 95 -14.92 -5.12 7.24
CA PRO A 95 -13.99 -4.12 7.74
C PRO A 95 -12.80 -3.93 6.78
N PRO A 96 -12.17 -2.74 6.76
CA PRO A 96 -10.91 -2.54 6.05
C PRO A 96 -9.84 -3.52 6.56
N PRO A 97 -8.92 -4.01 5.69
CA PRO A 97 -7.85 -4.91 6.11
C PRO A 97 -7.03 -4.28 7.24
N GLY A 98 -6.73 -5.09 8.27
CA GLY A 98 -5.82 -4.71 9.35
C GLY A 98 -4.44 -4.33 8.81
N GLY A 99 -3.82 -3.33 9.42
CA GLY A 99 -2.45 -2.91 9.10
C GLY A 99 -1.46 -3.37 10.17
N PRO A 100 -0.17 -3.44 9.85
CA PRO A 100 0.86 -3.69 10.83
C PRO A 100 0.86 -2.56 11.87
N THR A 101 0.68 -2.89 13.15
CA THR A 101 0.56 -1.90 14.24
C THR A 101 1.91 -1.58 14.86
N ILE A 102 2.58 -2.60 15.41
CA ILE A 102 3.84 -2.47 16.16
C ILE A 102 5.02 -3.20 15.50
N GLU A 103 4.82 -3.81 14.34
CA GLU A 103 5.79 -4.68 13.70
C GLU A 103 6.92 -3.87 13.03
N ILE A 104 7.92 -3.47 13.82
CA ILE A 104 9.10 -2.74 13.35
C ILE A 104 9.97 -3.62 12.44
N ASP A 105 10.11 -4.90 12.77
CA ASP A 105 10.91 -5.86 12.00
C ASP A 105 10.43 -5.99 10.55
N TRP A 106 9.12 -5.91 10.34
CA TRP A 106 8.54 -5.92 8.99
C TRP A 106 9.02 -4.72 8.16
N SER A 107 9.00 -3.53 8.75
CA SER A 107 9.45 -2.30 8.08
C SER A 107 10.94 -2.34 7.76
N LEU A 108 11.74 -2.84 8.71
CA LEU A 108 13.18 -3.01 8.51
C LEU A 108 13.49 -4.05 7.42
N ASN A 109 12.76 -5.16 7.37
CA ASN A 109 12.92 -6.18 6.35
C ASN A 109 12.53 -5.66 4.97
N GLN A 110 11.46 -4.88 4.85
CA GLN A 110 11.09 -4.21 3.61
C GLN A 110 12.22 -3.26 3.16
N ALA A 111 12.76 -2.44 4.06
CA ALA A 111 13.86 -1.54 3.71
C ALA A 111 15.10 -2.30 3.21
N ARG A 112 15.38 -3.50 3.74
CA ARG A 112 16.50 -4.36 3.33
C ARG A 112 16.28 -5.12 2.02
N SER A 113 15.03 -5.40 1.67
CA SER A 113 14.68 -6.10 0.41
C SER A 113 14.69 -5.16 -0.78
N ILE A 114 14.52 -3.86 -0.57
CA ILE A 114 14.72 -2.83 -1.60
C ILE A 114 16.21 -2.76 -1.95
N ARG A 115 16.55 -3.15 -3.18
CA ARG A 115 17.90 -3.17 -3.74
C ARG A 115 17.88 -2.71 -5.19
#